data_AF-A0A3M9Z584-F1
#
_entry.id   AF-A0A3M9Z584-F1
#
_cell.length_a   1.000
_cell.length_b   1.000
_cell.length_c   1.000
_cell.angle_alpha   90.00
_cell.angle_beta   90.00
_cell.angle_gamma   90.00
#
_symmetry.space_group_name_H-M   'P 1'
#
loop_
_entity.id
_entity.type
_entity.pdbx_description
1 polymer ?
#
loop_
_entity_poly.entity_id
_entity_poly.type
_entity_poly.pdbx_seq_one_letter_code
_entity_poly.pdbx_strand_id
1 'polypeptide(L)'
;MLLLTHWASQLQIRKVLAAYIENYNWQPEQGTRFLVIRKSDGKVVHTGESEAVFAFHHVNAFEQDNEIVVDLVAYPNSSVIQSLYLEPLLHHSDQVIACRSIFTVSILIRLRRLGPTCIDRLDESIKR
;
A
#
# COMPACT_ATOMS: atom_id res chain seq x y z
N MET A 1 8.99 17.72 1.06
CA MET A 1 7.57 17.31 1.19
C MET A 1 7.47 16.07 2.06
N LEU A 2 6.35 15.85 2.78
CA LEU A 2 6.02 14.60 3.46
C LEU A 2 4.76 14.04 2.78
N LEU A 3 4.76 12.74 2.47
CA LEU A 3 3.60 12.06 1.91
C LEU A 3 3.03 11.12 2.98
N LEU A 4 1.74 11.28 3.28
CA LEU A 4 0.99 10.35 4.12
C LEU A 4 -0.04 9.62 3.27
N THR A 5 0.01 8.30 3.27
CA THR A 5 -1.00 7.47 2.60
C THR A 5 -1.98 6.94 3.62
N HIS A 6 -3.27 7.16 3.36
CA HIS A 6 -4.36 6.60 4.14
C HIS A 6 -5.04 5.50 3.33
N TRP A 7 -4.82 4.26 3.77
CA TRP A 7 -5.41 3.07 3.16
C TRP A 7 -6.89 2.97 3.50
N ALA A 8 -7.60 2.15 2.73
CA ALA A 8 -9.02 1.84 2.97
C ALA A 8 -9.26 1.04 4.28
N SER A 9 -8.21 0.65 5.00
CA SER A 9 -8.29 -0.01 6.31
C SER A 9 -8.47 1.03 7.42
N GLN A 10 -9.65 1.04 8.06
CA GLN A 10 -9.96 1.98 9.15
C GLN A 10 -10.13 1.27 10.49
N LEU A 11 -9.52 1.85 11.52
CA LEU A 11 -9.67 1.43 12.90
C LEU A 11 -11.07 1.80 13.40
N GLN A 12 -11.81 0.81 13.91
CA GLN A 12 -13.07 1.00 14.59
C GLN A 12 -12.93 0.50 16.02
N ILE A 13 -12.83 1.42 16.99
CA ILE A 13 -12.73 1.11 18.43
C ILE A 13 -14.11 0.71 18.98
N ARG A 14 -14.70 -0.35 18.40
CA ARG A 14 -15.98 -0.93 18.82
C ARG A 14 -15.78 -2.24 19.56
N LYS A 15 -14.64 -2.93 19.35
CA LYS A 15 -14.33 -4.22 19.97
C LYS A 15 -13.21 -4.04 21.00
N VAL A 16 -13.54 -3.43 22.14
CA VAL A 16 -12.59 -3.05 23.21
C VAL A 16 -11.77 -4.24 23.76
N LEU A 17 -12.24 -5.48 23.58
CA LEU A 17 -11.55 -6.71 24.02
C LEU A 17 -10.83 -7.47 22.89
N ALA A 18 -10.97 -7.04 21.63
CA ALA A 18 -10.34 -7.69 20.49
C ALA A 18 -8.89 -7.22 20.32
N ALA A 19 -8.06 -8.04 19.69
CA ALA A 19 -6.68 -7.69 19.41
C ALA A 19 -6.60 -6.45 18.48
N TYR A 20 -5.50 -5.71 18.52
CA TYR A 20 -5.35 -4.43 17.81
C TYR A 20 -5.76 -4.52 16.32
N ILE A 21 -5.26 -5.51 15.59
CA ILE A 21 -5.51 -5.64 14.15
C ILE A 21 -6.95 -6.06 13.83
N GLU A 22 -7.64 -6.73 14.76
CA GLU A 22 -9.03 -7.18 14.60
C GLU A 22 -10.05 -6.04 14.70
N ASN A 23 -9.59 -4.85 15.11
CA ASN A 23 -10.37 -3.62 15.11
C ASN A 23 -10.30 -2.87 13.77
N TYR A 24 -9.50 -3.32 12.80
CA TYR A 24 -9.44 -2.71 11.47
C TYR A 24 -10.41 -3.37 10.49
N ASN A 25 -11.14 -2.55 9.74
CA ASN A 25 -12.03 -2.99 8.67
C ASN A 25 -11.58 -2.42 7.32
N TRP A 26 -11.51 -3.29 6.31
CA TRP A 26 -11.25 -2.90 4.92
C TRP A 26 -12.52 -2.32 4.29
N GLN A 27 -12.44 -1.08 3.81
CA GLN A 27 -13.54 -0.31 3.22
C GLN A 27 -13.17 0.18 1.80
N PRO A 28 -13.08 -0.73 0.80
CA PRO A 28 -12.54 -0.42 -0.52
C PRO A 28 -13.29 0.68 -1.27
N GLU A 29 -14.57 0.89 -0.94
CA GLU A 29 -15.41 1.97 -1.45
C GLU A 29 -14.86 3.38 -1.13
N GLN A 30 -13.99 3.51 -0.12
CA GLN A 30 -13.34 4.78 0.23
C GLN A 30 -12.06 5.05 -0.59
N GLY A 31 -11.59 4.09 -1.39
CA GLY A 31 -10.35 4.22 -2.13
C GLY A 31 -9.11 4.32 -1.24
N THR A 32 -8.02 4.87 -1.78
CA THR A 32 -6.80 5.23 -1.04
C THR A 32 -6.49 6.70 -1.22
N ARG A 33 -6.17 7.40 -0.13
CA ARG A 33 -5.92 8.84 -0.13
C ARG A 33 -4.44 9.14 0.10
N PHE A 34 -3.89 10.05 -0.69
CA PHE A 34 -2.51 10.50 -0.65
C PHE A 34 -2.47 11.97 -0.22
N LEU A 35 -2.04 12.23 1.01
CA LEU A 35 -1.92 13.58 1.55
C LEU A 35 -0.50 14.10 1.34
N VAL A 36 -0.40 15.20 0.62
CA VAL A 36 0.86 15.90 0.40
C VAL A 36 0.99 17.01 1.42
N ILE A 37 1.96 16.88 2.32
CA ILE A 37 2.16 17.78 3.46
C ILE A 37 3.45 18.56 3.26
N ARG A 38 3.36 19.88 3.35
CA ARG A 38 4.53 20.76 3.34
C ARG A 38 5.25 20.66 4.68
N LYS A 39 6.52 20.26 4.65
CA LYS A 39 7.31 20.01 5.87
C LYS A 39 7.53 21.25 6.74
N SER A 40 7.53 22.44 6.14
CA SER A 40 7.87 23.68 6.84
C SER A 40 6.78 24.13 7.83
N ASP A 41 5.51 23.87 7.51
CA ASP A 41 4.36 24.38 8.27
C ASP A 41 3.30 23.31 8.57
N GLY A 42 3.50 22.08 8.11
CA GLY A 42 2.57 20.97 8.31
C GLY A 42 1.27 21.08 7.52
N LYS A 43 1.14 22.05 6.60
CA LYS A 43 -0.10 22.21 5.83
C LYS A 43 -0.21 21.13 4.77
N VAL A 44 -1.41 20.57 4.64
CA VAL A 44 -1.79 19.74 3.49
C VAL A 44 -1.88 20.68 2.28
N VAL A 45 -0.98 20.51 1.32
CA VAL A 45 -0.91 21.32 0.09
C VAL A 45 -1.59 20.65 -1.10
N HIS A 46 -1.81 19.34 -1.02
CA HIS A 46 -2.56 18.58 -2.02
C HIS A 46 -3.13 17.28 -1.43
N THR A 47 -4.21 16.77 -2.01
CA THR A 47 -4.78 15.44 -1.71
C THR A 47 -5.10 14.72 -3.02
N GLY A 48 -4.47 13.58 -3.24
CA GLY A 48 -4.76 12.67 -4.36
C GLY A 48 -5.57 11.47 -3.90
N GLU A 49 -6.33 10.86 -4.81
CA GLU A 49 -7.15 9.67 -4.55
C GLU A 49 -6.89 8.60 -5.62
N SER A 50 -7.01 7.33 -5.23
CA SER A 50 -6.92 6.19 -6.12
C SER A 50 -7.93 5.10 -5.77
N GLU A 51 -8.02 4.07 -6.63
CA GLU A 51 -8.62 2.79 -6.25
C GLU A 51 -8.00 2.27 -4.93
N ALA A 52 -8.79 1.48 -4.19
CA ALA A 52 -8.34 0.96 -2.91
C ALA A 52 -7.19 -0.03 -3.08
N VAL A 53 -6.07 0.29 -2.44
CA VAL A 53 -4.90 -0.57 -2.34
C VAL A 53 -4.45 -0.62 -0.87
N PHE A 54 -3.70 -1.65 -0.52
CA PHE A 54 -3.09 -1.78 0.79
C PHE A 54 -1.58 -1.92 0.64
N ALA A 55 -0.78 -1.23 1.43
CA ALA A 55 0.66 -1.44 1.47
C ALA A 55 1.18 -1.34 2.91
N PHE A 56 2.16 -2.16 3.23
CA PHE A 56 2.95 -2.00 4.46
C PHE A 56 4.10 -1.01 4.26
N HIS A 57 4.81 -1.13 3.14
CA HIS A 57 6.06 -0.44 2.91
C HIS A 57 5.96 0.50 1.70
N HIS A 58 6.26 1.77 1.93
CA HIS A 58 6.69 2.67 0.87
C HIS A 58 8.12 2.30 0.46
N VAL A 59 8.42 2.39 -0.83
CA VAL A 59 9.78 2.18 -1.36
C VAL A 59 10.49 3.51 -1.50
N ASN A 60 9.92 4.44 -2.27
CA ASN A 60 10.48 5.76 -2.52
C ASN A 60 9.38 6.78 -2.81
N ALA A 61 9.70 8.08 -2.71
CA ALA A 61 8.84 9.16 -3.19
C ALA A 61 9.69 10.37 -3.60
N PHE A 62 9.39 10.96 -4.76
CA PHE A 62 10.12 12.11 -5.31
C PHE A 62 9.23 12.97 -6.20
N GLU A 63 9.70 14.17 -6.53
CA GLU A 63 9.03 15.10 -7.44
C GLU A 63 9.66 15.01 -8.83
N GLN A 64 8.86 14.94 -9.88
CA GLN A 64 9.31 14.91 -11.27
C GLN A 64 8.23 15.53 -12.17
N ASP A 65 8.61 16.47 -13.06
CA ASP A 65 7.73 17.01 -14.10
C ASP A 65 6.36 17.53 -13.59
N ASN A 66 6.36 18.27 -12.47
CA ASN A 66 5.17 18.74 -11.74
C ASN A 66 4.28 17.63 -11.16
N GLU A 67 4.77 16.40 -11.13
CA GLU A 67 4.17 15.27 -10.47
C GLU A 67 4.94 14.92 -9.21
N ILE A 68 4.24 14.27 -8.29
CA ILE A 68 4.85 13.56 -7.18
C ILE A 68 4.71 12.10 -7.55
N VAL A 69 5.82 11.38 -7.59
CA VAL A 69 5.92 9.95 -7.85
C VAL A 69 6.10 9.23 -6.52
N VAL A 70 5.32 8.17 -6.30
CA VAL A 70 5.34 7.37 -5.08
C VAL A 70 5.42 5.91 -5.47
N ASP A 71 6.43 5.21 -4.98
CA ASP A 71 6.64 3.78 -5.21
C ASP A 71 6.18 2.99 -3.96
N LEU A 72 5.29 2.02 -4.16
CA LEU A 72 4.67 1.24 -3.10
C LEU A 72 4.78 -0.27 -3.35
N VAL A 73 4.98 -1.04 -2.27
CA VAL A 73 4.79 -2.50 -2.26
C VAL A 73 3.32 -2.79 -1.96
N ALA A 74 2.48 -2.77 -2.98
CA ALA A 74 1.03 -2.77 -2.78
C ALA A 74 0.35 -4.11 -3.10
N TYR A 75 -0.69 -4.36 -2.33
CA TYR A 75 -1.59 -5.50 -2.36
C TYR A 75 -2.98 -5.02 -2.78
N PRO A 76 -3.77 -5.87 -3.46
CA PRO A 76 -5.11 -5.49 -3.94
C PRO A 76 -6.11 -5.24 -2.80
N ASN A 77 -5.82 -5.75 -1.60
CA ASN A 77 -6.62 -5.54 -0.40
C ASN A 77 -5.78 -5.91 0.85
N SER A 78 -6.37 -5.76 2.03
CA SER A 78 -5.68 -6.00 3.31
C SER A 78 -5.56 -7.48 3.70
N SER A 79 -5.97 -8.44 2.86
CA SER A 79 -5.96 -9.87 3.22
C SER A 79 -4.56 -10.46 3.44
N VAL A 80 -3.52 -9.76 2.98
CA VAL A 80 -2.11 -10.08 3.29
C VAL A 80 -1.85 -10.12 4.79
N ILE A 81 -2.58 -9.34 5.60
CA ILE A 81 -2.45 -9.37 7.07
C ILE A 81 -2.75 -10.77 7.60
N GLN A 82 -3.82 -11.41 7.11
CA GLN A 82 -4.22 -12.75 7.53
C GLN A 82 -3.19 -13.80 7.13
N SER A 83 -2.54 -13.67 5.96
CA SER A 83 -1.47 -14.57 5.55
C SER A 83 -0.21 -14.50 6.44
N LEU A 84 -0.07 -13.43 7.23
CA LEU A 84 1.06 -13.24 8.13
C LEU A 84 0.79 -13.72 9.57
N TYR A 85 -0.35 -14.38 9.84
CA TYR A 85 -0.56 -15.08 11.10
C TYR A 85 0.35 -16.31 11.21
N LEU A 86 0.68 -16.71 12.45
CA LEU A 86 1.62 -17.80 12.69
C LEU A 86 1.15 -19.14 12.12
N GLU A 87 -0.13 -19.48 12.24
CA GLU A 87 -0.66 -20.75 11.74
C GLU A 87 -0.44 -20.90 10.22
N PRO A 88 -0.84 -19.95 9.34
CA PRO A 88 -0.50 -19.98 7.92
C PRO A 88 1.00 -20.09 7.61
N LEU A 89 1.85 -19.36 8.35
CA LEU A 89 3.30 -19.32 8.13
C LEU A 89 3.98 -20.63 8.52
N LEU A 90 3.57 -21.25 9.62
CA LEU A 90 4.15 -22.50 10.13
C LEU A 90 3.77 -23.71 9.27
N HIS A 91 2.63 -23.67 8.59
CA HIS A 91 2.15 -24.77 7.75
C HIS A 91 2.58 -24.62 6.28
N HIS A 92 3.50 -23.70 5.97
CA HIS A 92 3.97 -23.41 4.61
C HIS A 92 2.83 -23.29 3.60
N SER A 93 1.75 -22.60 3.98
CA SER A 93 0.65 -22.38 3.06
C SER A 93 1.14 -21.46 1.92
N ASP A 94 1.03 -21.92 0.67
CA ASP A 94 1.38 -21.16 -0.54
C ASP A 94 0.49 -19.91 -0.77
N GLN A 95 -0.24 -19.46 0.25
CA GLN A 95 -1.26 -18.41 0.17
C GLN A 95 -0.73 -17.00 0.45
N VAL A 96 0.59 -16.80 0.46
CA VAL A 96 1.12 -15.44 0.54
C VAL A 96 0.70 -14.71 -0.73
N ILE A 97 -0.22 -13.76 -0.58
CA ILE A 97 -0.69 -12.93 -1.69
C ILE A 97 0.52 -12.16 -2.18
N ALA A 98 1.06 -12.56 -3.32
CA ALA A 98 2.22 -11.94 -3.91
C ALA A 98 1.94 -10.44 -4.10
N CYS A 99 2.91 -9.60 -3.71
CA CYS A 99 2.92 -8.18 -4.03
C CYS A 99 2.85 -8.06 -5.55
N ARG A 100 1.68 -7.65 -6.05
CA ARG A 100 1.34 -7.84 -7.46
C ARG A 100 1.83 -6.70 -8.34
N SER A 101 2.31 -5.57 -7.78
CA SER A 101 2.78 -4.40 -8.52
C SER A 101 3.55 -3.40 -7.64
N ILE A 102 4.59 -2.77 -8.19
CA ILE A 102 5.06 -1.45 -7.78
C ILE A 102 4.19 -0.43 -8.52
N PHE A 103 3.49 0.43 -7.79
CA PHE A 103 2.69 1.49 -8.38
C PHE A 103 3.50 2.77 -8.39
N THR A 104 3.43 3.52 -9.49
CA THR A 104 3.77 4.95 -9.52
C THR A 104 2.45 5.71 -9.48
N VAL A 105 2.23 6.43 -8.38
CA VAL A 105 1.14 7.39 -8.28
C VAL A 105 1.70 8.73 -8.77
N SER A 106 1.27 9.20 -9.94
CA SER A 106 1.49 10.57 -10.40
C SER A 106 0.38 11.45 -9.88
N ILE A 107 0.71 12.49 -9.11
CA ILE A 107 -0.27 13.42 -8.53
C ILE A 107 -0.95 14.37 -9.56
N LEU A 108 -0.71 14.14 -10.87
CA LEU A 108 -1.62 14.46 -11.97
C LEU A 108 -2.30 13.16 -12.48
N ILE A 109 -3.24 12.64 -11.69
CA ILE A 109 -4.21 11.56 -11.96
C ILE A 109 -3.89 10.62 -13.15
N ARG A 110 -3.12 9.57 -12.88
CA ARG A 110 -3.32 8.21 -13.42
C ARG A 110 -2.41 7.22 -12.70
N LEU A 111 -2.97 6.18 -12.08
CA LEU A 111 -2.20 5.01 -11.69
C LEU A 111 -1.59 4.41 -12.96
N ARG A 112 -0.28 4.56 -13.17
CA ARG A 112 0.43 3.78 -14.19
C ARG A 112 0.99 2.55 -13.52
N ARG A 113 0.44 1.40 -13.89
CA ARG A 113 1.04 0.09 -13.61
C ARG A 113 2.35 0.00 -14.40
N LEU A 114 3.49 0.01 -13.72
CA LEU A 114 4.79 -0.15 -14.36
C LEU A 114 5.10 -1.63 -14.62
N GLY A 115 4.49 -2.23 -15.66
CA GLY A 115 4.87 -3.56 -16.18
C GLY A 115 5.00 -4.70 -15.16
N PRO A 116 5.59 -5.86 -15.53
CA PRO A 116 6.00 -6.88 -14.56
C PRO A 116 7.16 -6.35 -13.70
N THR A 117 7.11 -6.65 -12.41
CA THR A 117 8.01 -6.11 -11.39
C THR A 117 9.40 -6.76 -11.44
N CYS A 118 10.41 -6.13 -10.81
CA CYS A 118 11.72 -6.76 -10.60
C CYS A 118 11.67 -8.08 -9.81
N ILE A 119 10.59 -8.33 -9.06
CA ILE A 119 10.36 -9.61 -8.36
C ILE A 119 10.01 -10.73 -9.34
N ASP A 120 9.27 -10.44 -10.41
CA ASP A 120 8.99 -11.42 -11.47
C ASP A 120 10.28 -11.88 -12.19
N ARG A 121 11.34 -11.04 -12.19
CA ARG A 121 12.67 -11.41 -12.72
C ARG A 121 13.55 -12.18 -11.73
N LEU A 122 13.30 -12.08 -10.42
CA LEU A 122 14.10 -12.78 -9.41
C LEU A 122 13.80 -14.28 -9.39
N ASP A 123 12.54 -14.68 -9.63
CA ASP A 123 12.14 -16.10 -9.72
C ASP A 123 12.78 -16.84 -10.92
N GLU A 124 13.12 -16.13 -12.01
CA GLU A 124 13.92 -16.72 -13.10
C GLU A 124 15.42 -16.79 -12.79
N SER A 125 15.94 -15.92 -11.93
CA SER A 125 17.37 -15.89 -11.58
C SER A 125 17.78 -16.91 -10.52
N ILE A 126 16.82 -17.37 -9.70
CA ILE A 126 17.04 -18.37 -8.62
C ILE A 126 16.88 -19.81 -9.13
N LYS A 127 16.41 -20.00 -10.37
CA LYS A 127 16.31 -21.31 -11.05
C LYS A 127 17.57 -21.70 -11.86
N ARG A 128 18.74 -21.13 -11.54
CA ARG A 128 20.02 -21.49 -12.18
C ARG A 128 21.03 -22.03 -11.18
#